data_AF-A0A965USE4-F1
#
_entry.id   AF-A0A965USE4-F1
#
_cell.length_a   1.000
_cell.length_b   1.000
_cell.length_c   1.000
_cell.angle_alpha   90.00
_cell.angle_beta   90.00
_cell.angle_gamma   90.00
#
_symmetry.space_group_name_H-M   'P 1'
#
loop_
_entity.id
_entity.type
_entity.pdbx_description
1 polymer ?
#
loop_
_entity_poly.entity_id
_entity_poly.type
_entity_poly.pdbx_seq_one_letter_code
_entity_poly.pdbx_strand_id
1 'polypeptide(L)'
;MRLLDVEMLEAGISAISIRLKAVEAKLAKDGTFRDSFENGQLASVLATRLNPICDKIARIEAQMGLKGRFAVTEPLAPTIEVPRDLRLLPGKRGRRSNRTAEVVQRRWDIWRMQFESGIPIAAIARAWGCDHGSLCHAKRMNWKVGAYTRRQKK
;
A
#
# COMPACT_ATOMS: atom_id res chain seq x y z
N MET A 1 -29.85 0.29 72.67
CA MET A 1 -28.97 -0.02 71.54
C MET A 1 -29.67 -1.09 70.71
N ARG A 2 -29.97 -0.79 69.45
CA ARG A 2 -30.93 -1.55 68.64
C ARG A 2 -30.20 -2.74 68.02
N LEU A 3 -30.77 -3.95 68.10
CA LEU A 3 -30.19 -5.19 67.53
C LEU A 3 -29.75 -5.03 66.05
N LEU A 4 -30.45 -4.18 65.29
CA LEU A 4 -30.14 -3.84 63.90
C LEU A 4 -28.73 -3.26 63.69
N ASP A 5 -28.19 -2.53 64.67
CA ASP A 5 -26.86 -1.92 64.56
C ASP A 5 -25.75 -2.99 64.66
N VAL A 6 -26.01 -4.06 65.42
CA VAL A 6 -25.06 -5.17 65.64
C VAL A 6 -25.01 -6.07 64.41
N GLU A 7 -26.15 -6.41 63.81
CA GLU A 7 -26.22 -7.22 62.58
C GLU A 7 -25.53 -6.51 61.40
N MET A 8 -25.69 -5.19 61.29
CA MET A 8 -25.00 -4.40 60.28
C MET A 8 -23.47 -4.40 60.47
N LEU A 9 -23.00 -4.35 61.71
CA LEU A 9 -21.58 -4.44 62.04
C LEU A 9 -21.02 -5.83 61.70
N GLU A 10 -21.73 -6.90 62.04
CA GLU A 10 -21.33 -8.27 61.72
C GLU A 10 -21.28 -8.52 60.20
N ALA A 11 -22.28 -8.03 59.46
CA ALA A 11 -22.28 -8.08 58.00
C ALA A 11 -21.10 -7.31 57.39
N GLY A 12 -20.79 -6.13 57.94
CA GLY A 12 -19.64 -5.33 57.54
C GLY A 12 -18.30 -6.04 57.77
N ILE A 13 -18.12 -6.65 58.95
CA ILE A 13 -16.91 -7.41 59.30
C ILE A 13 -16.73 -8.62 58.38
N SER A 14 -17.82 -9.35 58.10
CA SER A 14 -17.80 -10.50 57.20
C SER A 14 -17.40 -10.09 55.77
N ALA A 15 -17.97 -8.99 55.26
CA ALA A 15 -17.65 -8.47 53.93
C ALA A 15 -16.18 -8.02 53.82
N ILE A 16 -15.64 -7.39 54.86
CA ILE A 16 -14.22 -7.00 54.93
C ILE A 16 -13.32 -8.25 54.94
N SER A 17 -13.66 -9.27 55.73
CA SER A 17 -12.91 -10.53 55.81
C SER A 17 -12.83 -11.26 54.46
N ILE A 18 -13.94 -11.32 53.73
CA ILE A 18 -13.98 -11.91 52.37
C ILE A 18 -13.08 -11.14 51.42
N ARG A 19 -13.13 -9.80 51.46
CA ARG A 19 -12.29 -8.94 50.60
C ARG A 19 -10.81 -9.08 50.96
N LEU A 20 -10.48 -9.21 52.24
CA LEU A 20 -9.10 -9.41 52.70
C LEU A 20 -8.54 -10.73 52.15
N LYS A 21 -9.29 -11.84 52.30
CA LYS A 21 -8.91 -13.15 51.76
C LYS A 21 -8.74 -13.13 50.24
N ALA A 22 -9.57 -12.38 49.52
CA ALA A 22 -9.45 -12.22 48.07
C ALA A 22 -8.18 -11.43 47.68
N VAL A 23 -7.78 -10.44 48.48
CA VAL A 23 -6.52 -9.70 48.29
C VAL A 23 -5.32 -10.59 48.58
N GLU A 24 -5.34 -11.36 49.66
CA GLU A 24 -4.29 -12.32 50.00
C GLU A 24 -4.11 -13.39 48.91
N ALA A 25 -5.20 -13.93 48.37
CA ALA A 25 -5.17 -14.89 47.26
C ALA A 25 -4.61 -14.30 45.96
N LYS A 26 -4.81 -13.00 45.71
CA LYS A 26 -4.19 -12.29 44.58
C LYS A 26 -2.70 -12.06 44.83
N LEU A 27 -2.31 -11.68 46.05
CA LEU A 27 -0.92 -11.50 46.42
C LEU A 27 -0.13 -12.81 46.33
N ALA A 28 -0.72 -13.93 46.71
CA ALA A 28 -0.11 -15.26 46.58
C ALA A 28 0.16 -15.65 45.12
N LYS A 29 -0.67 -15.21 44.17
CA LYS A 29 -0.43 -15.40 42.72
C LYS A 29 0.73 -14.53 42.22
N ASP A 30 0.86 -13.32 42.74
CA ASP A 30 1.94 -12.39 42.39
C ASP A 30 3.28 -12.71 43.08
N GLY A 31 3.26 -13.50 44.17
CA GLY A 31 4.44 -13.99 44.90
C GLY A 31 5.41 -14.82 44.06
N THR A 32 4.95 -15.39 42.92
CA THR A 32 5.80 -16.09 41.96
C THR A 32 6.98 -15.26 41.44
N PHE A 33 6.86 -13.93 41.42
CA PHE A 33 7.95 -13.06 41.01
C PHE A 33 9.06 -12.95 42.06
N ARG A 34 8.72 -13.07 43.35
CA ARG A 34 9.66 -12.92 44.47
C ARG A 34 10.46 -14.21 44.70
N ASP A 35 9.81 -15.38 44.63
CA ASP A 35 10.46 -16.70 44.72
C ASP A 35 11.45 -16.97 43.57
N SER A 36 11.19 -16.38 42.40
CA SER A 36 12.05 -16.51 41.22
C SER A 36 13.33 -15.67 41.30
N PHE A 37 13.33 -14.63 42.14
CA PHE A 37 14.50 -13.80 42.43
C PHE A 37 15.51 -14.53 43.33
N GLU A 38 15.00 -15.30 44.29
CA GLU A 38 15.84 -16.08 45.23
C GLU A 38 16.41 -17.36 44.61
N ASN A 39 15.71 -17.98 43.66
CA ASN A 39 16.15 -19.22 43.01
C ASN A 39 17.00 -19.03 41.73
N GLY A 40 17.39 -17.79 41.39
CA GLY A 40 18.18 -17.51 40.17
C GLY A 40 17.45 -17.80 38.86
N GLN A 41 16.13 -18.04 38.90
CA GLN A 41 15.28 -18.38 37.75
C GLN A 41 14.68 -17.15 37.05
N LEU A 42 15.13 -15.95 37.42
CA LEU A 42 14.62 -14.71 36.86
C LEU A 42 14.72 -14.65 35.33
N ALA A 43 15.79 -15.23 34.77
CA ALA A 43 15.99 -15.34 33.33
C ALA A 43 14.92 -16.21 32.64
N SER A 44 14.51 -17.33 33.27
CA SER A 44 13.49 -18.22 32.68
C SER A 44 12.11 -17.56 32.74
N VAL A 45 11.77 -16.89 33.84
CA VAL A 45 10.50 -16.17 34.00
C VAL A 45 10.40 -14.99 33.02
N LEU A 46 11.49 -14.23 32.85
CA LEU A 46 11.56 -13.18 31.85
C LEU A 46 11.42 -13.75 30.44
N ALA A 47 12.11 -14.84 30.11
CA ALA A 47 11.98 -15.49 28.80
C ALA A 47 10.54 -15.96 28.53
N THR A 48 9.86 -16.57 29.53
CA THR A 48 8.46 -16.99 29.39
C THR A 48 7.51 -15.80 29.15
N ARG A 49 7.81 -14.63 29.73
CA ARG A 49 7.02 -13.41 29.52
C ARG A 49 7.35 -12.67 28.22
N LEU A 50 8.61 -12.70 27.78
CA LEU A 50 9.09 -12.02 26.57
C LEU A 50 8.76 -12.79 25.28
N ASN A 51 8.85 -14.12 25.27
CA ASN A 51 8.55 -14.96 24.10
C ASN A 51 7.20 -14.62 23.42
N PRO A 52 6.06 -14.55 24.14
CA PRO A 52 4.78 -14.24 23.50
C PRO A 52 4.69 -12.80 22.99
N ILE A 53 5.52 -11.87 23.49
CA ILE A 53 5.58 -10.49 22.99
C ILE A 53 6.41 -10.45 21.70
N CYS A 54 7.54 -11.15 21.66
CA CYS A 54 8.37 -11.30 20.46
C CYS A 54 7.58 -11.97 19.32
N ASP A 55 6.82 -13.02 19.61
CA ASP A 55 5.96 -13.69 18.63
C ASP A 55 4.88 -12.76 18.06
N LYS A 56 4.31 -11.88 18.89
CA LYS A 56 3.33 -10.88 18.45
C LYS A 56 3.97 -9.83 17.55
N ILE A 57 5.17 -9.37 17.89
CA ILE A 57 5.94 -8.42 17.06
C ILE A 57 6.23 -9.05 15.70
N ALA A 58 6.76 -10.28 15.66
CA ALA A 58 7.05 -10.99 14.41
C ALA A 58 5.80 -11.17 13.53
N ARG A 59 4.63 -11.47 14.14
CA ARG A 59 3.35 -11.56 13.41
C ARG A 59 2.90 -10.21 12.85
N ILE A 60 3.05 -9.13 13.64
CA ILE A 60 2.71 -7.77 13.20
C ILE A 60 3.64 -7.35 12.06
N GLU A 61 4.94 -7.58 12.18
CA GLU A 61 5.93 -7.30 11.13
C GLU A 61 5.64 -8.09 9.85
N ALA A 62 5.27 -9.38 9.94
CA ALA A 62 4.87 -10.17 8.78
C ALA A 62 3.58 -9.63 8.14
N GLN A 63 2.57 -9.27 8.95
CA GLN A 63 1.32 -8.68 8.46
C GLN A 63 1.54 -7.29 7.84
N MET A 64 2.41 -6.45 8.41
CA MET A 64 2.75 -5.13 7.88
C MET A 64 3.65 -5.23 6.66
N GLY A 65 4.58 -6.18 6.58
CA GLY A 65 5.38 -6.45 5.39
C GLY A 65 4.50 -6.92 4.21
N LEU A 66 3.46 -7.71 4.49
CA LEU A 66 2.46 -8.08 3.49
C LEU A 66 1.56 -6.90 3.10
N LYS A 67 1.05 -6.12 4.06
CA LYS A 67 0.16 -4.96 3.78
C LYS A 67 0.90 -3.77 3.14
N GLY A 68 2.15 -3.53 3.52
CA GLY A 68 3.00 -2.46 2.96
C GLY A 68 3.37 -2.69 1.51
N ARG A 69 3.45 -3.96 1.06
CA ARG A 69 3.62 -4.30 -0.36
C ARG A 69 2.39 -4.00 -1.22
N PHE A 70 1.21 -3.85 -0.62
CA PHE A 70 -0.02 -3.48 -1.35
C PHE A 70 -0.37 -2.00 -1.25
N ALA A 71 0.23 -1.25 -0.32
CA ALA A 71 -0.13 0.15 -0.07
C ALA A 71 0.84 1.20 -0.66
N VAL A 72 2.05 0.82 -1.10
CA VAL A 72 3.10 1.79 -1.50
C VAL A 72 3.37 1.85 -3.01
N THR A 73 2.55 1.23 -3.85
CA THR A 73 2.66 1.41 -5.29
C THR A 73 1.40 2.06 -5.84
N GLU A 74 1.21 3.35 -5.54
CA GLU A 74 0.75 4.21 -6.62
C GLU A 74 1.96 4.35 -7.57
N PRO A 75 2.00 3.64 -8.72
CA PRO A 75 3.07 3.89 -9.67
C PRO A 75 2.92 5.35 -10.08
N LEU A 76 3.89 6.18 -9.70
CA LEU A 76 4.07 7.52 -10.26
C LEU A 76 3.84 7.40 -11.75
N ALA A 77 2.75 7.99 -12.24
CA ALA A 77 2.39 7.89 -13.64
C ALA A 77 3.64 8.32 -14.43
N PRO A 78 4.15 7.48 -15.36
CA PRO A 78 5.35 7.85 -16.10
C PRO A 78 5.06 9.21 -16.73
N THR A 79 5.84 10.22 -16.33
CA THR A 79 5.70 11.56 -16.87
C THR A 79 6.26 11.51 -18.27
N ILE A 80 5.39 11.18 -19.21
CA ILE A 80 5.73 11.10 -20.63
C ILE A 80 5.85 12.54 -21.12
N GLU A 81 7.07 13.03 -21.24
CA GLU A 81 7.32 14.33 -21.87
C GLU A 81 7.03 14.23 -23.36
N VAL A 82 5.94 14.89 -23.80
CA VAL A 82 5.54 14.95 -25.21
C VAL A 82 6.01 16.27 -25.83
N PRO A 83 6.97 16.26 -26.76
CA PRO A 83 7.45 17.46 -27.45
C PRO A 83 6.30 18.23 -28.09
N ARG A 84 6.25 19.56 -27.85
CA ARG A 84 5.12 20.41 -28.30
C ARG A 84 4.91 20.35 -29.82
N ASP A 85 5.98 20.22 -30.59
CA ASP A 85 5.95 20.23 -32.06
C ASP A 85 5.34 18.93 -32.65
N LEU A 86 5.38 17.84 -31.88
CA LEU A 86 4.85 16.54 -32.29
C LEU A 86 3.46 16.25 -31.70
N ARG A 87 2.96 17.12 -30.80
CA ARG A 87 1.60 17.02 -30.27
C ARG A 87 0.59 17.12 -31.40
N LEU A 88 -0.45 16.31 -31.31
CA LEU A 88 -1.62 16.40 -32.18
C LEU A 88 -2.43 17.62 -31.74
N LEU A 89 -2.03 18.81 -32.19
CA LEU A 89 -2.76 20.03 -31.89
C LEU A 89 -4.03 20.11 -32.76
N PRO A 90 -5.18 20.46 -32.18
CA PRO A 90 -6.33 20.87 -32.97
C PRO A 90 -5.95 22.16 -33.71
N GLY A 91 -5.85 22.10 -35.04
CA GLY A 91 -5.53 23.31 -35.81
C GLY A 91 -6.75 24.23 -35.92
N LYS A 92 -6.52 25.47 -36.35
CA LYS A 92 -7.58 26.46 -36.63
C LYS A 92 -8.58 25.84 -37.62
N ARG A 93 -9.88 25.90 -37.27
CA ARG A 93 -11.02 25.33 -38.04
C ARG A 93 -11.10 23.80 -38.08
N GLY A 94 -10.62 23.09 -37.06
CA GLY A 94 -10.76 21.62 -36.97
C GLY A 94 -9.84 20.82 -37.91
N ARG A 95 -9.01 21.50 -38.71
CA ARG A 95 -7.95 20.86 -39.50
C ARG A 95 -6.84 20.45 -38.55
N ARG A 96 -6.62 19.14 -38.38
CA ARG A 96 -5.49 18.63 -37.59
C ARG A 96 -4.18 18.96 -38.31
N SER A 97 -3.34 19.78 -37.67
CA SER A 97 -1.98 20.07 -38.13
C SER A 97 -1.06 18.85 -37.88
N ASN A 98 0.15 18.82 -38.44
CA ASN A 98 1.19 17.82 -38.12
C ASN A 98 0.85 16.36 -38.50
N ARG A 99 0.43 16.17 -39.76
CA ARG A 99 0.15 14.85 -40.39
C ARG A 99 1.09 14.50 -41.55
N THR A 100 2.17 15.25 -41.77
CA THR A 100 3.15 14.87 -42.81
C THR A 100 3.81 13.54 -42.44
N ALA A 101 4.19 12.76 -43.45
CA ALA A 101 4.74 11.42 -43.24
C ALA A 101 5.97 11.46 -42.31
N GLU A 102 6.84 12.46 -42.48
CA GLU A 102 8.02 12.68 -41.63
C GLU A 102 7.67 12.94 -40.17
N VAL A 103 6.65 13.77 -39.89
CA VAL A 103 6.23 14.08 -38.53
C VAL A 103 5.56 12.89 -37.87
N VAL A 104 4.77 12.13 -38.63
CA VAL A 104 4.17 10.88 -38.15
C VAL A 104 5.25 9.84 -37.87
N GLN A 105 6.29 9.74 -38.70
CA GLN A 105 7.40 8.83 -38.48
C GLN A 105 8.14 9.17 -37.19
N ARG A 106 8.53 10.44 -36.99
CA ARG A 106 9.15 10.91 -35.74
C ARG A 106 8.28 10.60 -34.51
N ARG A 107 6.96 10.74 -34.63
CA ARG A 107 6.02 10.39 -33.56
C ARG A 107 6.04 8.88 -33.28
N TRP A 108 6.01 8.06 -34.32
CA TRP A 108 6.03 6.60 -34.19
C TRP A 108 7.34 6.10 -33.60
N ASP A 109 8.47 6.73 -33.90
CA ASP A 109 9.76 6.40 -33.29
C ASP A 109 9.75 6.63 -31.77
N ILE A 110 9.15 7.74 -31.31
CA ILE A 110 9.02 8.01 -29.87
C ILE A 110 8.04 7.05 -29.21
N TRP A 111 6.90 6.76 -29.85
CA TRP A 111 5.95 5.76 -29.35
C TRP A 111 6.58 4.38 -29.22
N ARG A 112 7.43 3.98 -30.19
CA ARG A 112 8.19 2.75 -30.13
C ARG A 112 9.11 2.74 -28.91
N MET A 113 9.93 3.77 -28.73
CA MET A 113 10.86 3.87 -27.59
C MET A 113 10.13 3.80 -26.24
N GLN A 114 8.97 4.46 -26.12
CA GLN A 114 8.14 4.43 -24.91
C GLN A 114 7.51 3.05 -24.67
N PHE A 115 7.09 2.37 -25.74
CA PHE A 115 6.56 1.02 -25.63
C PHE A 115 7.67 0.01 -25.25
N GLU A 116 8.86 0.14 -25.84
CA GLU A 116 10.04 -0.67 -25.53
C GLU A 116 10.53 -0.43 -24.09
N SER A 117 10.35 0.77 -23.54
CA SER A 117 10.63 1.06 -22.12
C SER A 117 9.57 0.51 -21.15
N GLY A 118 8.63 -0.32 -21.64
CA GLY A 118 7.62 -0.98 -20.81
C GLY A 118 6.39 -0.13 -20.48
N ILE A 119 6.22 1.05 -21.09
CA ILE A 119 5.04 1.88 -20.84
C ILE A 119 3.84 1.32 -21.62
N PRO A 120 2.68 1.08 -20.96
CA PRO A 120 1.53 0.52 -21.64
C PRO A 120 0.96 1.48 -22.68
N ILE A 121 0.49 0.93 -23.80
CA ILE A 121 -0.05 1.69 -24.95
C ILE A 121 -1.15 2.66 -24.51
N ALA A 122 -2.02 2.26 -23.57
CA ALA A 122 -3.07 3.12 -23.05
C ALA A 122 -2.56 4.35 -22.28
N ALA A 123 -1.39 4.26 -21.63
CA ALA A 123 -0.76 5.41 -20.99
C ALA A 123 -0.12 6.35 -22.01
N ILE A 124 0.53 5.78 -23.04
CA ILE A 124 1.06 6.55 -24.18
C ILE A 124 -0.08 7.30 -24.88
N ALA A 125 -1.20 6.63 -25.17
CA ALA A 125 -2.36 7.24 -25.82
C ALA A 125 -2.88 8.47 -25.06
N ARG A 126 -3.02 8.32 -23.73
CA ARG A 126 -3.47 9.39 -22.83
C ARG A 126 -2.50 10.57 -22.81
N ALA A 127 -1.19 10.31 -22.66
CA ALA A 127 -0.19 11.37 -22.63
C ALA A 127 -0.11 12.15 -23.96
N TRP A 128 -0.29 11.45 -25.09
CA TRP A 128 -0.25 12.06 -26.42
C TRP A 128 -1.58 12.64 -26.89
N GLY A 129 -2.67 12.46 -26.13
CA GLY A 129 -4.02 12.90 -26.51
C GLY A 129 -4.50 12.23 -27.81
N CYS A 130 -4.09 11.00 -28.09
CA CYS A 130 -4.45 10.26 -29.29
C CYS A 130 -5.33 9.06 -28.97
N ASP A 131 -6.02 8.55 -29.99
CA ASP A 131 -6.82 7.34 -29.85
C ASP A 131 -5.92 6.10 -29.72
N HIS A 132 -6.31 5.17 -28.84
CA HIS A 132 -5.61 3.91 -28.62
C HIS A 132 -5.41 3.12 -29.92
N GLY A 133 -6.40 3.15 -30.82
CA GLY A 133 -6.33 2.49 -32.13
C GLY A 133 -5.20 3.01 -33.01
N SER A 134 -4.82 4.29 -32.89
CA SER A 134 -3.72 4.88 -33.66
C SER A 134 -2.37 4.27 -33.29
N LEU A 135 -2.15 3.98 -32.01
CA LEU A 135 -0.95 3.30 -31.53
C LEU A 135 -0.95 1.81 -31.91
N CYS A 136 -2.09 1.12 -31.79
CA CYS A 136 -2.22 -0.27 -32.26
C CYS A 136 -1.91 -0.40 -33.75
N HIS A 137 -2.38 0.56 -34.57
CA HIS A 137 -2.06 0.62 -35.99
C HIS A 137 -0.56 0.82 -36.21
N ALA A 138 0.07 1.77 -35.52
CA ALA A 138 1.51 2.01 -35.61
C ALA A 138 2.33 0.76 -35.26
N LYS A 139 1.95 0.06 -34.18
CA LYS A 139 2.57 -1.21 -33.77
C LYS A 139 2.41 -2.30 -34.82
N ARG A 140 1.21 -2.46 -35.40
CA ARG A 140 0.96 -3.43 -36.49
C ARG A 140 1.79 -3.14 -37.73
N MET A 141 2.07 -1.86 -37.99
CA MET A 141 2.93 -1.40 -39.08
C MET A 141 4.43 -1.40 -38.71
N ASN A 142 4.83 -2.06 -37.62
CA ASN A 142 6.21 -2.10 -37.12
C ASN A 142 6.85 -0.71 -37.00
N TRP A 143 6.05 0.30 -36.64
CA TRP A 143 6.50 1.68 -36.46
C TRP A 143 7.08 2.33 -37.73
N LYS A 144 6.71 1.86 -38.92
CA LYS A 144 7.13 2.44 -40.21
C LYS A 144 5.94 3.03 -40.95
N VAL A 145 5.98 4.34 -41.23
CA VAL A 145 4.95 5.02 -42.00
C VAL A 145 5.06 4.57 -43.46
N GLY A 146 4.00 3.94 -43.97
CA GLY A 146 3.92 3.58 -45.38
C GLY A 146 4.00 4.81 -46.27
N ALA A 147 4.74 4.73 -47.36
CA ALA A 147 4.79 5.77 -48.38
C ALA A 147 3.41 5.89 -49.05
N TYR A 148 2.55 6.76 -48.52
CA TYR A 148 1.29 7.11 -49.17
C TYR A 148 1.61 8.04 -50.34
N THR A 149 2.11 7.49 -51.45
CA THR A 149 2.07 8.19 -52.73
C THR A 149 0.59 8.30 -53.10
N ARG A 150 -0.01 9.48 -52.86
CA ARG A 150 -1.32 9.80 -53.45
C ARG A 150 -1.18 9.55 -54.95
N ARG A 151 -1.92 8.57 -55.48
CA ARG A 151 -2.20 8.50 -56.93
C ARG A 151 -2.87 9.84 -57.28
N GLN A 152 -2.07 10.79 -57.75
CA GLN A 152 -2.57 11.97 -58.44
C GLN A 152 -3.33 11.44 -59.65
N LYS A 153 -4.66 11.51 -59.62
CA LYS A 153 -5.45 11.32 -60.84
C LYS A 153 -5.04 12.47 -61.77
N LYS A 154 -4.35 12.12 -62.86
CA LYS A 154 -4.15 12.99 -64.01
C LYS A 154 -5.50 13.36 -64.60
#